data_AF-A0AAJ0MEU5-F1
#
_entry.id   AF-A0AAJ0MEU5-F1
#
_cell.length_a   1.000
_cell.length_b   1.000
_cell.length_c   1.000
_cell.angle_alpha   90.00
_cell.angle_beta   90.00
_cell.angle_gamma   90.00
#
_symmetry.space_group_name_H-M   'P 1'
#
loop_
_entity.id
_entity.type
_entity.pdbx_description
1 polymer ?
#
loop_
_entity_poly.entity_id
_entity_poly.type
_entity_poly.pdbx_seq_one_letter_code
_entity_poly.pdbx_strand_id
1 'polypeptide(L)'
;MYPSDINQILTLAAIAILTFAISRWLPIGHPRSAREPVHADRQPRTNHHSLNGRTFRMRGVPLEWDAARVLSFLTEHYGSAKPVIKSLAPEIGGRFRTGTVVFLDAVSPPDALQTGSPWRISLPRRETDQATCDESLMLDDDFHGITTLFAPPPDDHKVDIVALSGLGGHAFGSFKERKGTHMWLRDSLPYDLTRENTGRPMARVMTYGYESSVVQSKNIQNLEDLATSLHNSLLALVGTPTIKPLILVAHSLGGLIVKQVSTTGYSPGTDSNARGRQ
;
A
#
# COMPACT_ATOMS: atom_id res chain seq x y z
N MET A 1 0.27 -14.42 -35.16
CA MET A 1 -0.64 -13.50 -34.47
C MET A 1 -1.56 -12.93 -35.53
N TYR A 2 -2.83 -13.32 -35.53
CA TYR A 2 -3.74 -13.03 -36.63
C TYR A 2 -4.12 -11.54 -36.62
N PRO A 3 -4.26 -10.89 -37.79
CA PRO A 3 -4.62 -9.48 -37.90
C PRO A 3 -6.00 -9.12 -37.29
N SER A 4 -6.82 -10.11 -36.93
CA SER A 4 -8.08 -9.93 -36.21
C SER A 4 -7.91 -9.47 -34.76
N ASP A 5 -6.85 -9.90 -34.07
CA ASP A 5 -6.69 -9.67 -32.63
C ASP A 5 -6.24 -8.22 -32.32
N ILE A 6 -5.45 -7.65 -33.22
CA ILE A 6 -4.99 -6.25 -33.12
C ILE A 6 -6.18 -5.29 -33.30
N ASN A 7 -7.07 -5.60 -34.24
CA ASN A 7 -8.27 -4.79 -34.48
C ASN A 7 -9.25 -4.86 -33.31
N GLN A 8 -9.35 -6.00 -32.62
CA GLN A 8 -10.18 -6.14 -31.40
C GLN A 8 -9.60 -5.36 -30.21
N ILE A 9 -8.28 -5.39 -30.02
CA ILE A 9 -7.63 -4.63 -28.94
C ILE A 9 -7.76 -3.12 -29.18
N LEU A 10 -7.62 -2.67 -30.43
CA LEU A 10 -7.78 -1.26 -30.80
C LEU A 10 -9.23 -0.79 -30.66
N THR A 11 -10.23 -1.64 -30.97
CA THR A 11 -11.65 -1.30 -30.75
C THR A 11 -11.99 -1.23 -29.27
N LEU A 12 -11.50 -2.14 -28.44
CA LEU A 12 -11.72 -2.10 -26.98
C LEU A 12 -11.05 -0.87 -26.34
N ALA A 13 -9.84 -0.52 -26.78
CA ALA A 13 -9.16 0.69 -26.32
C ALA A 13 -9.91 1.97 -26.73
N ALA A 14 -10.44 2.03 -27.96
CA ALA A 14 -11.25 3.15 -28.43
C ALA A 14 -12.56 3.31 -27.65
N ILE A 15 -13.25 2.21 -27.33
CA ILE A 15 -14.49 2.21 -26.53
C ILE A 15 -14.21 2.69 -25.09
N ALA A 16 -13.09 2.29 -24.49
CA ALA A 16 -12.70 2.73 -23.15
C ALA A 16 -12.36 4.23 -23.10
N ILE A 17 -11.69 4.76 -24.14
CA ILE A 17 -11.37 6.19 -24.24
C ILE A 17 -12.65 7.01 -24.45
N LEU A 18 -13.59 6.52 -25.28
CA LEU A 18 -14.84 7.22 -25.58
C LEU A 18 -15.78 7.26 -24.37
N THR A 19 -15.88 6.17 -23.60
CA THR A 19 -16.68 6.12 -22.36
C THR A 19 -16.11 7.01 -21.25
N PHE A 20 -14.78 7.13 -21.16
CA PHE A 20 -14.12 8.06 -20.25
C PHE A 20 -14.31 9.53 -20.66
N ALA A 21 -14.36 9.83 -21.97
CA ALA A 21 -14.62 11.17 -22.47
C ALA A 21 -16.08 11.61 -22.26
N ILE A 22 -17.05 10.72 -22.53
CA ILE A 22 -18.49 11.01 -22.39
C ILE A 22 -18.88 11.19 -20.91
N SER A 23 -18.31 10.41 -20.00
CA SER A 23 -18.56 10.56 -18.55
C SER A 23 -17.97 11.86 -17.97
N ARG A 24 -17.02 12.50 -18.66
CA ARG A 24 -16.49 13.83 -18.32
C ARG A 24 -17.25 15.00 -18.94
N TRP A 25 -18.07 14.76 -19.97
CA TRP A 25 -18.76 15.81 -20.74
C TRP A 25 -20.26 15.89 -20.51
N LEU A 26 -20.86 14.95 -19.79
CA LEU A 26 -22.27 15.02 -19.38
C LEU A 26 -22.41 15.78 -18.05
N PRO A 27 -22.93 17.03 -18.04
CA PRO A 27 -23.35 17.65 -16.80
C PRO A 27 -24.59 16.92 -16.28
N ILE A 28 -24.46 16.25 -15.14
CA ILE A 28 -25.59 15.66 -14.42
C ILE A 28 -26.43 16.83 -13.85
N GLY A 29 -27.39 17.31 -14.63
CA GLY A 29 -28.41 18.23 -14.15
C GLY A 29 -29.40 17.48 -13.26
N HIS A 30 -29.45 17.84 -11.97
CA HIS A 30 -30.57 17.46 -11.10
C HIS A 30 -31.68 18.52 -11.20
N PRO A 31 -32.96 18.11 -11.27
CA PRO A 31 -34.07 19.04 -11.38
C PRO A 31 -34.27 19.86 -10.09
N ARG A 32 -34.44 21.18 -10.26
CA ARG A 32 -34.83 22.14 -9.22
C ARG A 32 -36.24 21.82 -8.73
N SER A 33 -36.39 21.54 -7.43
CA SER A 33 -37.67 21.66 -6.72
C SER A 33 -37.62 22.91 -5.84
N ALA A 34 -38.57 23.82 -6.06
CA ALA A 34 -38.69 25.08 -5.35
C ALA A 34 -39.32 24.89 -3.96
N ARG A 35 -38.66 25.37 -2.90
CA ARG A 35 -39.28 25.73 -1.61
C ARG A 35 -38.59 26.97 -1.01
N GLU A 36 -39.41 27.81 -0.41
CA GLU A 36 -39.19 29.15 0.13
C GLU A 36 -38.11 29.29 1.23
N PRO A 37 -37.62 30.53 1.50
CA PRO A 37 -36.50 30.76 2.39
C PRO A 37 -36.93 30.75 3.87
N VAL A 38 -36.43 29.78 4.64
CA VAL A 38 -36.40 29.85 6.10
C VAL A 38 -35.08 30.49 6.51
N HIS A 39 -35.17 31.56 7.30
CA HIS A 39 -34.03 32.26 7.91
C HIS A 39 -33.09 31.26 8.60
N ALA A 40 -31.90 31.06 8.01
CA ALA A 40 -30.83 30.28 8.61
C ALA A 40 -29.78 31.24 9.19
N ASP A 41 -29.67 31.15 10.51
CA ASP A 41 -28.67 31.75 11.35
C ASP A 41 -27.24 31.46 10.82
N ARG A 42 -26.36 32.46 10.86
CA ARG A 42 -24.99 32.36 10.33
C ARG A 42 -24.17 31.43 11.22
N GLN A 43 -24.04 30.16 10.85
CA GLN A 43 -22.93 29.35 11.35
C GLN A 43 -21.62 29.74 10.64
N PRO A 44 -20.52 29.93 11.39
CA PRO A 44 -19.25 30.34 10.81
C PRO A 44 -18.67 29.23 9.94
N ARG A 45 -18.32 29.58 8.71
CA ARG A 45 -17.57 28.75 7.78
C ARG A 45 -16.28 28.28 8.46
N THR A 46 -16.19 27.00 8.80
CA THR A 46 -14.93 26.40 9.22
C THR A 46 -13.99 26.40 8.02
N ASN A 47 -12.92 27.18 8.11
CA ASN A 47 -11.81 27.13 7.17
C ASN A 47 -11.25 25.70 7.17
N HIS A 48 -11.47 24.96 6.08
CA HIS A 48 -10.68 23.76 5.79
C HIS A 48 -9.25 24.20 5.50
N HIS A 49 -8.45 24.40 6.55
CA HIS A 49 -7.01 24.36 6.41
C HIS A 49 -6.66 22.99 5.84
N SER A 50 -6.19 22.93 4.59
CA SER A 50 -5.60 21.71 4.06
C SER A 50 -4.37 21.42 4.91
N LEU A 51 -4.49 20.48 5.85
CA LEU A 51 -3.35 19.92 6.56
C LEU A 51 -2.50 19.25 5.49
N ASN A 52 -1.44 19.92 5.02
CA ASN A 52 -0.48 19.41 4.04
C ASN A 52 0.46 18.38 4.70
N GLY A 53 -0.12 17.42 5.45
CA GLY A 53 0.64 16.42 6.16
C GLY A 53 1.28 15.42 5.20
N ARG A 54 2.57 15.16 5.37
CA ARG A 54 3.29 14.13 4.62
C ARG A 54 3.25 12.82 5.40
N THR A 55 2.95 11.73 4.69
CA THR A 55 2.90 10.38 5.26
C THR A 55 4.23 9.67 5.02
N PHE A 56 4.73 9.02 6.07
CA PHE A 56 5.91 8.16 6.02
C PHE A 56 5.54 6.75 6.48
N ARG A 57 6.23 5.77 5.93
CA ARG A 57 6.27 4.41 6.44
C ARG A 57 7.28 4.33 7.58
N MET A 58 6.90 3.66 8.65
CA MET A 58 7.77 3.30 9.76
C MET A 58 8.09 1.82 9.69
N ARG A 59 9.35 1.44 9.89
CA ARG A 59 9.82 0.04 9.91
C ARG A 59 10.74 -0.22 11.09
N GLY A 60 10.81 -1.47 11.54
CA GLY A 60 11.66 -1.84 12.68
C GLY A 60 11.13 -1.35 14.03
N VAL A 61 9.82 -1.11 14.15
CA VAL A 61 9.21 -0.80 15.45
C VAL A 61 9.23 -2.06 16.33
N PRO A 62 9.70 -2.01 17.59
CA PRO A 62 9.68 -3.17 18.47
C PRO A 62 8.27 -3.75 18.69
N LEU A 63 8.16 -5.07 18.84
CA LEU A 63 6.87 -5.76 18.97
C LEU A 63 6.08 -5.36 20.22
N GLU A 64 6.77 -4.91 21.26
CA GLU A 64 6.18 -4.45 22.51
C GLU A 64 5.72 -2.99 22.45
N TRP A 65 6.14 -2.22 21.45
CA TRP A 65 5.75 -0.82 21.31
C TRP A 65 4.38 -0.70 20.66
N ASP A 66 3.42 -0.17 21.40
CA ASP A 66 2.12 0.23 20.86
C ASP A 66 2.17 1.62 20.19
N ALA A 67 1.05 2.04 19.62
CA ALA A 67 0.96 3.32 18.92
C ALA A 67 1.25 4.52 19.85
N ALA A 68 0.90 4.43 21.13
CA ALA A 68 1.14 5.50 22.11
C ALA A 68 2.63 5.64 22.44
N ARG A 69 3.34 4.52 22.58
CA ARG A 69 4.78 4.49 22.80
C ARG A 69 5.54 5.03 21.59
N VAL A 70 5.18 4.60 20.38
CA VAL A 70 5.76 5.12 19.13
C VAL A 70 5.52 6.64 19.02
N LEU A 71 4.30 7.10 19.28
CA LEU A 71 3.96 8.51 19.23
C LEU A 71 4.77 9.33 20.24
N SER A 72 4.90 8.83 21.48
CA SER A 72 5.69 9.50 22.52
C SER A 72 7.15 9.65 22.10
N PHE A 73 7.74 8.58 21.57
CA PHE A 73 9.11 8.58 21.05
C PHE A 73 9.30 9.57 19.90
N LEU A 74 8.40 9.56 18.90
CA LEU A 74 8.50 10.51 17.78
C LEU A 74 8.23 11.96 18.22
N THR A 75 7.43 12.17 19.26
CA THR A 75 7.16 13.52 19.80
C THR A 75 8.38 14.06 20.56
N GLU A 76 9.11 13.20 21.27
CA GLU A 76 10.36 13.56 21.95
C GLU A 76 11.40 14.07 20.95
N HIS A 77 11.55 13.40 19.82
CA HIS A 77 12.53 13.80 18.80
C HIS A 77 12.02 14.86 17.82
N TYR A 78 10.71 14.88 17.51
CA TYR A 78 10.11 15.64 16.39
C TYR A 78 8.78 16.29 16.74
N GLY A 79 8.53 16.63 18.01
CA GLY A 79 7.25 17.19 18.47
C GLY A 79 6.77 18.42 17.69
N SER A 80 7.69 19.26 17.22
CA SER A 80 7.38 20.43 16.38
C SER A 80 6.69 20.07 15.06
N ALA A 81 6.95 18.87 14.52
CA ALA A 81 6.34 18.39 13.28
C ALA A 81 4.97 17.72 13.48
N LYS A 82 4.50 17.62 14.74
CA LYS A 82 3.21 17.05 15.15
C LYS A 82 2.94 15.68 14.51
N PRO A 83 3.71 14.64 14.89
CA PRO A 83 3.50 13.29 14.39
C PRO A 83 2.11 12.75 14.79
N VAL A 84 1.48 12.02 13.88
CA VAL A 84 0.23 11.31 14.11
C VAL A 84 0.36 9.89 13.55
N ILE A 85 0.27 8.89 14.42
CA ILE A 85 0.30 7.49 14.00
C ILE A 85 -1.05 7.15 13.37
N LYS A 86 -1.01 6.66 12.13
CA LYS A 86 -2.20 6.30 11.35
C LYS A 86 -2.38 4.79 11.21
N SER A 87 -1.31 4.02 11.30
CA SER A 87 -1.37 2.56 11.40
C SER A 87 -0.15 2.01 12.11
N LEU A 88 -0.32 0.84 12.70
CA LEU A 88 0.75 0.02 13.24
C LEU A 88 0.31 -1.45 13.16
N ALA A 89 1.10 -2.29 12.51
CA ALA A 89 0.80 -3.69 12.27
C ALA A 89 2.10 -4.52 12.24
N PRO A 90 2.06 -5.83 12.51
CA PRO A 90 3.24 -6.68 12.34
C PRO A 90 3.79 -6.66 10.92
N GLU A 91 5.11 -6.62 10.79
CA GLU A 91 5.80 -6.89 9.53
C GLU A 91 5.65 -8.36 9.13
N ILE A 92 5.85 -8.64 7.84
CA ILE A 92 5.97 -10.02 7.37
C ILE A 92 7.19 -10.65 8.05
N GLY A 93 6.98 -11.79 8.71
CA GLY A 93 7.98 -12.47 9.54
C GLY A 93 7.85 -12.17 11.04
N GLY A 94 7.01 -11.22 11.45
CA GLY A 94 6.57 -11.07 12.84
C GLY A 94 7.66 -10.68 13.85
N ARG A 95 8.82 -10.20 13.39
CA ARG A 95 9.94 -9.75 14.25
C ARG A 95 9.82 -8.29 14.69
N PHE A 96 9.18 -7.47 13.86
CA PHE A 96 8.98 -6.05 14.08
C PHE A 96 7.56 -5.66 13.68
N ARG A 97 7.18 -4.44 14.02
CA ARG A 97 6.00 -3.75 13.52
C ARG A 97 6.40 -2.73 12.45
N THR A 98 5.51 -2.53 11.51
CA THR A 98 5.54 -1.46 10.52
C THR A 98 4.25 -0.64 10.64
N GLY A 99 4.29 0.60 10.19
CA GLY A 99 3.13 1.48 10.30
C GLY A 99 3.25 2.69 9.42
N THR A 100 2.28 3.58 9.54
CA THR A 100 2.32 4.88 8.88
C THR A 100 2.20 6.00 9.90
N VAL A 101 3.01 7.04 9.72
CA VAL A 101 2.96 8.27 10.50
C VAL A 101 2.75 9.45 9.56
N VAL A 102 1.92 10.40 9.98
CA VAL A 102 1.72 11.67 9.29
C VAL A 102 2.32 12.77 10.14
N PHE A 103 3.19 13.58 9.55
CA PHE A 103 3.66 14.82 10.17
C PHE A 103 2.85 15.97 9.61
N LEU A 104 2.01 16.59 10.46
CA LEU A 104 1.03 17.60 10.03
C LEU A 104 1.68 18.95 9.71
N ASP A 105 2.72 19.31 10.45
CA ASP A 105 3.45 20.58 10.29
C ASP A 105 4.86 20.31 9.75
N ALA A 106 4.94 19.48 8.70
CA ALA A 106 6.19 19.16 8.02
C ALA A 106 6.57 20.29 7.05
N VAL A 107 7.01 21.44 7.59
CA VAL A 107 7.59 22.52 6.75
C VAL A 107 8.83 22.02 6.00
N SER A 108 9.48 20.97 6.49
CA SER A 108 10.37 20.10 5.71
C SER A 108 10.46 18.74 6.42
N PRO A 109 10.46 17.60 5.70
CA PRO A 109 11.00 16.38 6.29
C PRO A 109 12.41 16.67 6.79
N PRO A 110 12.89 16.00 7.85
CA PRO A 110 14.29 16.10 8.22
C PRO A 110 15.16 15.80 7.00
N ASP A 111 16.25 16.56 6.85
CA ASP A 111 17.11 16.57 5.66
C ASP A 111 17.52 15.16 5.18
N ALA A 112 17.54 14.19 6.08
CA ALA A 112 17.77 12.77 5.83
C ALA A 112 16.90 12.15 4.73
N LEU A 113 15.66 12.62 4.51
CA LEU A 113 14.77 12.08 3.46
C LEU A 113 14.92 12.80 2.12
N GLN A 114 15.65 13.92 2.07
CA GLN A 114 15.93 14.64 0.83
C GLN A 114 17.00 13.92 0.00
N THR A 115 17.82 13.06 0.63
CA THR A 115 18.89 12.28 -0.02
C THR A 115 18.42 10.93 -0.55
N GLY A 116 17.13 10.60 -0.45
CA GLY A 116 16.56 9.30 -0.85
C GLY A 116 16.93 8.13 0.06
N SER A 117 17.58 8.40 1.20
CA SER A 117 17.92 7.37 2.19
C SER A 117 16.84 7.25 3.26
N PRO A 118 16.53 6.03 3.74
CA PRO A 118 15.64 5.86 4.87
C PRO A 118 16.25 6.51 6.10
N TRP A 119 15.45 7.30 6.80
CA TRP A 119 15.86 7.98 8.00
C TRP A 119 15.89 7.02 9.19
N ARG A 120 17.08 6.79 9.74
CA ARG A 120 17.30 5.88 10.87
C ARG A 120 17.35 6.65 12.19
N ILE A 121 16.59 6.18 13.17
CA ILE A 121 16.53 6.71 14.52
C ILE A 121 16.91 5.58 15.47
N SER A 122 17.99 5.77 16.23
CA SER A 122 18.49 4.78 17.17
C SER A 122 17.48 4.55 18.30
N LEU A 123 17.16 3.29 18.60
CA LEU A 123 16.25 2.96 19.69
C LEU A 123 16.99 2.97 21.05
N PRO A 124 16.28 3.28 22.16
CA PRO A 124 16.86 3.17 23.49
C PRO A 124 17.34 1.74 23.76
N ARG A 125 18.53 1.60 24.34
CA ARG A 125 19.14 0.29 24.64
C ARG A 125 18.28 -0.47 25.65
N ARG A 126 17.97 -1.74 25.37
CA ARG A 126 17.36 -2.64 26.36
C ARG A 126 18.36 -2.95 27.48
N GLU A 127 17.92 -2.87 28.73
CA GLU A 127 18.76 -3.12 29.91
C GLU A 127 19.26 -4.58 30.01
N THR A 128 18.67 -5.52 29.26
CA THR A 128 18.94 -6.96 29.37
C THR A 128 19.82 -7.59 28.29
N ASP A 129 20.22 -6.86 27.23
CA ASP A 129 20.92 -7.49 26.10
C ASP A 129 22.44 -7.26 26.13
N GLN A 130 23.17 -8.28 26.58
CA GLN A 130 24.58 -8.46 26.24
C GLN A 130 24.66 -8.86 24.76
N ALA A 131 25.00 -7.87 23.93
CA ALA A 131 25.31 -7.97 22.49
C ALA A 131 24.15 -8.35 21.55
N THR A 132 23.42 -7.35 21.04
CA THR A 132 22.70 -7.44 19.77
C THR A 132 22.73 -6.10 19.02
N CYS A 133 22.70 -6.21 17.68
CA CYS A 133 22.75 -5.16 16.65
C CYS A 133 21.98 -3.88 17.03
N ASP A 134 22.51 -2.70 16.70
CA ASP A 134 21.83 -1.40 16.89
C ASP A 134 20.42 -1.41 16.27
N GLU A 135 19.40 -1.70 17.07
CA GLU A 135 18.01 -1.64 16.63
C GLU A 135 17.66 -0.18 16.32
N SER A 136 17.17 0.05 15.10
CA SER A 136 16.86 1.39 14.61
C SER A 136 15.47 1.42 13.99
N LEU A 137 14.68 2.42 14.41
CA LEU A 137 13.44 2.79 13.76
C LEU A 137 13.78 3.45 12.42
N MET A 138 13.18 2.98 11.34
CA MET A 138 13.38 3.55 10.00
C MET A 138 12.13 4.25 9.52
N LEU A 139 12.30 5.45 8.97
CA LEU A 139 11.26 6.23 8.31
C LEU A 139 11.63 6.40 6.83
N ASP A 140 10.72 6.01 5.94
CA ASP A 140 10.86 6.22 4.50
C ASP A 140 9.53 6.66 3.89
N ASP A 141 9.60 7.26 2.71
CA ASP A 141 8.43 7.72 1.96
C ASP A 141 8.27 7.00 0.63
N ASP A 142 9.17 6.11 0.22
CA ASP A 142 9.08 5.37 -1.05
C ASP A 142 8.10 4.19 -1.00
N PHE A 143 7.88 3.63 0.19
CA PHE A 143 7.09 2.42 0.41
C PHE A 143 7.54 1.21 -0.44
N HIS A 144 8.84 1.11 -0.77
CA HIS A 144 9.39 -0.02 -1.52
C HIS A 144 9.30 -1.33 -0.74
N GLY A 145 8.94 -2.42 -1.43
CA GLY A 145 8.64 -3.71 -0.82
C GLY A 145 7.24 -3.76 -0.20
N ILE A 146 6.97 -4.82 0.57
CA ILE A 146 5.66 -4.97 1.23
C ILE A 146 5.58 -4.11 2.49
N THR A 147 4.45 -3.43 2.64
CA THR A 147 4.08 -2.68 3.83
C THR A 147 2.72 -3.16 4.34
N THR A 148 2.68 -3.69 5.57
CA THR A 148 1.42 -4.01 6.23
C THR A 148 0.74 -2.72 6.71
N LEU A 149 -0.42 -2.41 6.13
CA LEU A 149 -1.21 -1.23 6.47
C LEU A 149 -2.17 -1.51 7.62
N PHE A 150 -2.68 -2.74 7.67
CA PHE A 150 -3.59 -3.22 8.70
C PHE A 150 -3.43 -4.74 8.86
N ALA A 151 -3.51 -5.23 10.10
CA ALA A 151 -3.57 -6.66 10.40
C ALA A 151 -4.71 -6.94 11.39
N PRO A 152 -5.61 -7.89 11.09
CA PRO A 152 -6.67 -8.30 12.01
C PRO A 152 -6.08 -9.14 13.16
N PRO A 153 -6.84 -9.37 14.24
CA PRO A 153 -6.48 -10.36 15.24
C PRO A 153 -6.17 -11.73 14.60
N PRO A 154 -5.17 -12.49 15.10
CA PRO A 154 -4.77 -13.77 14.49
C PRO A 154 -5.91 -14.77 14.27
N ASP A 155 -6.83 -14.87 15.23
CA ASP A 155 -7.98 -15.79 15.16
C ASP A 155 -9.00 -15.39 14.09
N ASP A 156 -9.07 -14.09 13.78
CA ASP A 156 -9.96 -13.50 12.79
C ASP A 156 -9.29 -13.37 11.41
N HIS A 157 -7.97 -13.55 11.29
CA HIS A 157 -7.25 -13.46 10.02
C HIS A 157 -7.64 -14.59 9.07
N LYS A 158 -8.38 -14.26 8.01
CA LYS A 158 -8.85 -15.20 6.99
C LYS A 158 -8.29 -14.95 5.59
N VAL A 159 -7.87 -13.74 5.26
CA VAL A 159 -7.44 -13.38 3.91
C VAL A 159 -6.30 -12.36 3.94
N ASP A 160 -5.39 -12.47 2.98
CA ASP A 160 -4.36 -11.50 2.69
C ASP A 160 -4.72 -10.70 1.44
N ILE A 161 -4.53 -9.38 1.50
CA ILE A 161 -4.74 -8.47 0.36
C ILE A 161 -3.46 -7.70 0.12
N VAL A 162 -2.92 -7.78 -1.10
CA VAL A 162 -1.75 -6.98 -1.52
C VAL A 162 -2.15 -6.09 -2.67
N ALA A 163 -2.01 -4.79 -2.48
CA ALA A 163 -2.27 -3.78 -3.50
C ALA A 163 -0.99 -3.33 -4.21
N LEU A 164 -1.07 -3.17 -5.53
CA LEU A 164 0.03 -2.75 -6.40
C LEU A 164 -0.39 -1.54 -7.24
N SER A 165 0.40 -0.48 -7.18
CA SER A 165 0.25 0.68 -8.05
C SER A 165 0.67 0.36 -9.49
N GLY A 166 0.36 1.28 -10.41
CA GLY A 166 0.78 1.21 -11.80
C GLY A 166 2.11 1.93 -12.07
N LEU A 167 2.51 2.02 -13.34
CA LEU A 167 3.71 2.72 -13.77
C LEU A 167 3.72 4.17 -13.27
N GLY A 168 4.84 4.60 -12.68
CA GLY A 168 5.00 5.94 -12.09
C GLY A 168 4.09 6.21 -10.88
N GLY A 169 3.40 5.19 -10.37
CA GLY A 169 2.51 5.29 -9.22
C GLY A 169 3.23 4.93 -7.93
N HIS A 170 3.17 5.82 -6.95
CA HIS A 170 3.66 5.58 -5.60
C HIS A 170 2.75 4.59 -4.86
N ALA A 171 3.31 3.57 -4.21
CA ALA A 171 2.54 2.49 -3.57
C ALA A 171 1.48 3.00 -2.59
N PHE A 172 1.85 3.87 -1.64
CA PHE A 172 0.88 4.52 -0.77
C PHE A 172 0.03 5.60 -1.48
N GLY A 173 0.69 6.49 -2.24
CA GLY A 173 0.06 7.65 -2.85
C GLY A 173 -1.03 7.33 -3.89
N SER A 174 -0.90 6.23 -4.63
CA SER A 174 -1.87 5.80 -5.64
C SER A 174 -3.24 5.44 -5.07
N PHE A 175 -3.33 5.11 -3.78
CA PHE A 175 -4.56 4.77 -3.09
C PHE A 175 -4.99 5.82 -2.05
N LYS A 176 -4.30 6.96 -2.03
CA LYS A 176 -4.61 8.09 -1.14
C LYS A 176 -5.51 9.10 -1.85
N GLU A 177 -6.45 9.69 -1.12
CA GLU A 177 -7.25 10.80 -1.63
C GLU A 177 -6.37 12.00 -2.01
N ARG A 178 -6.83 12.77 -2.99
CA ARG A 178 -6.12 13.97 -3.42
C ARG A 178 -6.26 15.07 -2.35
N LYS A 179 -5.13 15.68 -1.95
CA LYS A 179 -5.06 16.77 -0.95
C LYS A 179 -5.56 16.38 0.45
N GLY A 180 -5.60 15.09 0.77
CA GLY A 180 -5.93 14.62 2.10
C GLY A 180 -5.01 13.52 2.59
N THR A 181 -5.36 12.97 3.74
CA THR A 181 -4.57 11.93 4.42
C THR A 181 -5.26 10.57 4.40
N HIS A 182 -6.51 10.52 3.94
CA HIS A 182 -7.27 9.29 3.84
C HIS A 182 -6.71 8.41 2.72
N MET A 183 -6.39 7.17 3.06
CA MET A 183 -5.89 6.15 2.15
C MET A 183 -6.77 4.92 2.30
N TRP A 184 -7.62 4.64 1.30
CA TRP A 184 -8.77 3.77 1.47
C TRP A 184 -8.42 2.32 1.82
N LEU A 185 -7.25 1.81 1.38
CA LEU A 185 -6.76 0.48 1.77
C LEU A 185 -6.45 0.40 3.27
N ARG A 186 -5.98 1.49 3.87
CA ARG A 186 -5.66 1.57 5.31
C ARG A 186 -6.87 1.93 6.14
N ASP A 187 -7.64 2.93 5.68
CA ASP A 187 -8.60 3.65 6.49
C ASP A 187 -10.06 3.16 6.34
N SER A 188 -10.38 2.45 5.26
CA SER A 188 -11.77 1.98 4.99
C SER A 188 -11.85 0.47 4.78
N LEU A 189 -11.05 -0.07 3.85
CA LEU A 189 -11.12 -1.48 3.44
C LEU A 189 -11.11 -2.50 4.60
N PRO A 190 -10.30 -2.31 5.68
CA PRO A 190 -10.32 -3.25 6.80
C PRO A 190 -11.68 -3.39 7.47
N TYR A 191 -12.48 -2.32 7.48
CA TYR A 191 -13.78 -2.27 8.14
C TYR A 191 -14.93 -2.76 7.25
N ASP A 192 -14.71 -2.80 5.93
CA ASP A 192 -15.66 -3.37 4.97
C ASP A 192 -15.56 -4.90 4.91
N LEU A 193 -14.40 -5.47 5.25
CA LEU A 193 -14.13 -6.91 5.23
C LEU A 193 -14.13 -7.47 6.65
N THR A 194 -15.33 -7.70 7.17
CA THR A 194 -15.55 -8.22 8.53
C THR A 194 -16.12 -9.64 8.54
N ARG A 195 -15.96 -10.34 9.66
CA ARG A 195 -16.64 -11.62 9.87
C ARG A 195 -18.07 -11.39 10.30
N GLU A 196 -19.01 -12.12 9.68
CA GLU A 196 -20.44 -12.04 10.00
C GLU A 196 -20.73 -12.30 11.49
N ASN A 197 -20.01 -13.23 12.12
CA ASN A 197 -20.28 -13.67 13.48
C ASN A 197 -19.65 -12.78 14.58
N THR A 198 -18.59 -12.03 14.28
CA THR A 198 -17.90 -11.18 15.28
C THR A 198 -17.95 -9.70 14.96
N GLY A 199 -18.31 -9.32 13.73
CA GLY A 199 -18.20 -7.95 13.23
C GLY A 199 -16.76 -7.42 13.16
N ARG A 200 -15.76 -8.29 13.37
CA ARG A 200 -14.35 -7.88 13.40
C ARG A 200 -13.71 -7.98 12.02
N PRO A 201 -12.75 -7.11 11.68
CA PRO A 201 -11.96 -7.21 10.46
C PRO A 201 -11.32 -8.59 10.29
N MET A 202 -11.32 -9.12 9.08
CA MET A 202 -10.75 -10.44 8.77
C MET A 202 -9.59 -10.42 7.77
N ALA A 203 -9.34 -9.27 7.15
CA ALA A 203 -8.35 -9.12 6.08
C ALA A 203 -7.08 -8.41 6.59
N ARG A 204 -5.92 -9.02 6.36
CA ARG A 204 -4.64 -8.30 6.45
C ARG A 204 -4.44 -7.53 5.16
N VAL A 205 -4.28 -6.22 5.25
CA VAL A 205 -4.17 -5.34 4.09
C VAL A 205 -2.75 -4.82 3.97
N MET A 206 -2.18 -4.98 2.78
CA MET A 206 -0.81 -4.63 2.45
C MET A 206 -0.75 -3.84 1.14
N THR A 207 0.29 -3.04 0.99
CA THR A 207 0.69 -2.47 -0.30
C THR A 207 2.10 -2.93 -0.64
N TYR A 208 2.37 -3.11 -1.93
CA TYR A 208 3.70 -3.41 -2.44
C TYR A 208 4.18 -2.26 -3.33
N GLY A 209 5.32 -1.68 -2.98
CA GLY A 209 6.01 -0.70 -3.81
C GLY A 209 7.21 -1.27 -4.53
N TYR A 210 7.46 -0.74 -5.71
CA TYR A 210 8.61 -1.04 -6.55
C TYR A 210 9.16 0.24 -7.16
N GLU A 211 10.45 0.23 -7.47
CA GLU A 211 11.12 1.40 -8.04
C GLU A 211 10.54 1.69 -9.43
N SER A 212 9.74 2.75 -9.53
CA SER A 212 9.00 3.07 -10.75
C SER A 212 9.87 3.68 -11.85
N SER A 213 11.01 4.28 -11.50
CA SER A 213 11.96 4.88 -12.47
C SER A 213 12.62 3.82 -13.36
N VAL A 214 12.95 2.65 -12.81
CA VAL A 214 13.50 1.49 -13.56
C VAL A 214 12.54 1.08 -14.69
N VAL A 215 11.24 1.23 -14.45
CA VAL A 215 10.18 0.76 -15.33
C VAL A 215 9.87 1.69 -16.50
N GLN A 216 10.30 2.96 -16.44
CA GLN A 216 10.17 3.87 -17.58
C GLN A 216 11.03 3.44 -18.78
N SER A 217 12.02 2.58 -18.56
CA SER A 217 12.73 1.91 -19.64
C SER A 217 11.89 0.72 -20.16
N LYS A 218 11.50 0.76 -21.43
CA LYS A 218 10.50 -0.12 -22.09
C LYS A 218 10.95 -1.60 -22.26
N ASN A 219 11.81 -2.12 -21.40
CA ASN A 219 12.40 -3.45 -21.55
C ASN A 219 11.57 -4.54 -20.84
N ILE A 220 11.28 -5.64 -21.54
CA ILE A 220 10.61 -6.83 -21.00
C ILE A 220 11.41 -7.43 -19.83
N GLN A 221 12.75 -7.35 -19.89
CA GLN A 221 13.63 -7.83 -18.82
C GLN A 221 13.29 -7.15 -17.47
N ASN A 222 12.94 -5.86 -17.48
CA ASN A 222 12.54 -5.16 -16.26
C ASN A 222 11.22 -5.69 -15.68
N LEU A 223 10.30 -6.18 -16.53
CA LEU A 223 9.03 -6.72 -16.06
C LEU A 223 9.23 -8.07 -15.35
N GLU A 224 10.12 -8.91 -15.86
CA GLU A 224 10.49 -10.19 -15.24
C GLU A 224 11.19 -9.97 -13.89
N ASP A 225 12.07 -8.98 -13.79
CA ASP A 225 12.74 -8.62 -12.53
C ASP A 225 11.74 -8.11 -11.47
N LEU A 226 10.79 -7.26 -11.88
CA LEU A 226 9.71 -6.78 -11.01
C LEU A 226 8.82 -7.93 -10.55
N ALA A 227 8.47 -8.83 -11.46
CA ALA A 227 7.68 -10.02 -11.14
C ALA A 227 8.44 -10.93 -10.17
N THR A 228 9.73 -11.19 -10.41
CA THR A 228 10.58 -11.99 -9.52
C THR A 228 10.68 -11.36 -8.14
N SER A 229 10.86 -10.04 -8.06
CA SER A 229 10.91 -9.29 -6.80
C SER A 229 9.58 -9.37 -6.03
N LEU A 230 8.45 -9.24 -6.74
CA LEU A 230 7.13 -9.42 -6.17
C LEU A 230 6.94 -10.86 -5.67
N HIS A 231 7.28 -11.85 -6.50
CA HIS A 231 7.18 -13.27 -6.16
C HIS A 231 7.95 -13.59 -4.88
N ASN A 232 9.21 -13.18 -4.80
CA ASN A 232 10.05 -13.37 -3.62
C ASN A 232 9.45 -12.72 -2.37
N SER A 233 8.87 -11.53 -2.51
CA SER A 233 8.19 -10.84 -1.42
C SER A 233 6.92 -11.59 -0.97
N LEU A 234 6.17 -12.17 -1.90
CA LEU A 234 4.97 -12.96 -1.61
C LEU A 234 5.31 -14.33 -0.97
N LEU A 235 6.45 -14.94 -1.30
CA LEU A 235 6.90 -16.18 -0.64
C LEU A 235 7.04 -16.02 0.88
N ALA A 236 7.41 -14.82 1.35
CA ALA A 236 7.49 -14.52 2.77
C ALA A 236 6.10 -14.55 3.48
N LEU A 237 4.99 -14.40 2.74
CA LEU A 237 3.64 -14.60 3.26
C LEU A 237 3.28 -16.08 3.39
N VAL A 238 3.74 -16.90 2.45
CA VAL A 238 3.50 -18.35 2.41
C VAL A 238 4.31 -19.09 3.49
N GLY A 239 5.47 -18.56 3.87
CA GLY A 239 6.29 -19.09 4.97
C GLY A 239 5.67 -18.93 6.37
N THR A 240 4.45 -18.42 6.48
CA THR A 240 3.72 -18.36 7.75
C THR A 240 3.04 -19.69 8.07
N PRO A 241 2.79 -20.03 9.36
CA PRO A 241 2.27 -21.35 9.75
C PRO A 241 0.93 -21.73 9.10
N THR A 242 0.15 -20.75 8.66
CA THR A 242 -1.13 -20.95 8.00
C THR A 242 -1.19 -20.12 6.73
N ILE A 243 -1.20 -20.79 5.58
CA ILE A 243 -1.40 -20.11 4.29
C ILE A 243 -2.83 -19.58 4.25
N LYS A 244 -2.97 -18.27 4.03
CA LYS A 244 -4.27 -17.62 3.81
C LYS A 244 -4.48 -17.41 2.30
N PRO A 245 -5.73 -17.45 1.81
CA PRO A 245 -6.05 -16.96 0.48
C PRO A 245 -5.47 -15.56 0.26
N LEU A 246 -4.87 -15.34 -0.91
CA LEU A 246 -4.25 -14.08 -1.30
C LEU A 246 -5.06 -13.43 -2.42
N ILE A 247 -5.47 -12.18 -2.20
CA ILE A 247 -6.12 -11.32 -3.18
C ILE A 247 -5.12 -10.25 -3.63
N LEU A 248 -4.91 -10.14 -4.94
CA LEU A 248 -4.06 -9.12 -5.54
C LEU A 248 -4.93 -8.03 -6.17
N VAL A 249 -4.75 -6.79 -5.71
CA VAL A 249 -5.41 -5.60 -6.28
C VAL A 249 -4.36 -4.84 -7.06
N ALA A 250 -4.47 -4.82 -8.39
CA ALA A 250 -3.42 -4.27 -9.23
C ALA A 250 -3.96 -3.27 -10.25
N HIS A 251 -3.28 -2.13 -10.40
CA HIS A 251 -3.67 -1.09 -11.35
C HIS A 251 -2.69 -0.99 -12.52
N SER A 252 -3.20 -0.93 -13.76
CA SER A 252 -2.40 -0.74 -14.99
C SER A 252 -1.22 -1.73 -15.06
N LEU A 253 0.02 -1.24 -15.12
CA LEU A 253 1.23 -2.08 -15.13
C LEU A 253 1.30 -3.08 -13.96
N GLY A 254 0.79 -2.72 -12.77
CA GLY A 254 0.74 -3.66 -11.65
C GLY A 254 0.05 -4.96 -12.04
N GLY A 255 -0.98 -4.91 -12.90
CA GLY A 255 -1.67 -6.09 -13.42
C GLY A 255 -0.80 -6.95 -14.34
N LEU A 256 0.10 -6.33 -15.13
CA LEU A 256 1.07 -7.06 -15.95
C LEU A 256 2.13 -7.75 -15.08
N ILE A 257 2.60 -7.07 -14.01
CA ILE A 257 3.54 -7.68 -13.04
C ILE A 257 2.88 -8.90 -12.38
N VAL A 258 1.64 -8.77 -11.91
CA VAL A 258 0.88 -9.88 -11.29
C VAL A 258 0.66 -11.04 -12.27
N LYS A 259 0.34 -10.74 -13.54
CA LYS A 259 0.20 -11.77 -14.58
C LYS A 259 1.50 -12.52 -14.81
N GLN A 260 2.63 -11.81 -14.85
CA GLN A 260 3.95 -12.41 -15.04
C GLN A 260 4.31 -13.35 -13.88
N VAL A 261 4.07 -12.93 -12.63
CA VAL A 261 4.28 -13.80 -11.43
C VAL A 261 3.51 -15.10 -11.53
N SER A 262 2.25 -15.04 -11.99
CA SER A 262 1.40 -16.21 -12.14
C SER A 262 1.92 -17.18 -13.20
N THR A 263 2.62 -16.67 -14.21
CA THR A 263 3.19 -17.47 -15.31
C THR A 263 4.52 -18.11 -14.89
N THR A 264 5.39 -17.36 -14.21
CA THR A 264 6.68 -17.87 -13.70
C THR A 264 6.50 -18.96 -12.64
N GLY A 265 5.46 -18.85 -11.79
CA GLY A 265 5.10 -19.89 -10.82
C GLY A 265 4.52 -21.17 -11.45
N TYR A 266 4.05 -21.08 -12.69
CA TYR A 266 3.59 -22.23 -13.49
C TYR A 266 4.69 -22.64 -14.47
N SER A 267 5.73 -23.31 -13.97
CA SER A 267 6.56 -24.15 -14.84
C SER A 267 5.89 -25.53 -14.90
N PRO A 268 5.19 -25.91 -15.98
CA PRO A 268 4.74 -27.28 -16.15
C PRO A 268 6.00 -28.14 -16.18
N GLY A 269 6.12 -29.06 -15.24
CA GLY A 269 7.24 -30.00 -15.19
C GLY A 269 7.40 -30.64 -16.56
N THR A 270 8.53 -30.37 -17.21
CA THR A 270 9.00 -31.15 -18.34
C THR A 270 9.36 -32.54 -17.80
N ASP A 271 8.36 -33.40 -17.68
CA ASP A 271 8.54 -34.84 -17.68
C ASP A 271 8.96 -35.25 -19.10
N SER A 272 10.25 -35.15 -19.35
CA SER A 272 10.88 -35.72 -20.54
C SER A 272 12.14 -36.48 -20.14
N ASN A 273 11.97 -37.67 -19.55
CA ASN A 273 12.69 -38.87 -19.99
C ASN A 273 12.23 -40.13 -19.25
N ALA A 274 11.14 -40.73 -19.76
CA ALA A 274 10.85 -42.15 -19.61
C ALA A 274 10.53 -42.74 -21.00
N ARG A 275 11.57 -42.82 -21.85
CA ARG A 275 11.66 -43.74 -23.00
C ARG A 275 13.10 -44.29 -22.96
N GLY A 276 13.39 -45.58 -22.98
CA GLY A 276 12.59 -46.79 -22.87
C GLY A 276 13.57 -47.89 -22.46
N ARG A 277 13.12 -48.80 -21.59
CA ARG A 277 13.69 -50.15 -21.53
C ARG A 277 12.92 -50.97 -22.55
N GLN A 278 13.58 -51.38 -23.61
CA GLN A 278 13.56 -52.75 -24.14
C GLN A 278 14.94 -53.04 -24.73
#